data_AF-Q4RYB8-F1
#
_entry.id   AF-Q4RYB8-F1
#
_cell.length_a   1.000
_cell.length_b   1.000
_cell.length_c   1.000
_cell.angle_alpha   90.00
_cell.angle_beta   90.00
_cell.angle_gamma   90.00
#
_symmetry.space_group_name_H-M   'P 1'
#
loop_
_entity.id
_entity.type
_entity.pdbx_description
1 polymer ?
#
loop_
_entity_poly.entity_id
_entity_poly.type
_entity_poly.pdbx_seq_one_letter_code
_entity_poly.pdbx_strand_id
1 'polypeptide(L)'
;QDDYVRVRKQDLDKLTTEVMQLREFLPRVLNRDLMEALRKVRAAQTNIAAVTCGRDFLSSSAHALLKTLMKLLQVMKPGIFPRLKVLMLMALYNVSISVKGLKHISESPEIIPVIWTLLDDGDWEVCLHALRLLQSLLVEEEVLFLLGSSLLDPELQTRVGRLTSAANANLRLAAQQTLEDLQALQ
;
A
#
# COMPACT_ATOMS: atom_id res chain seq x y z
N GLN A 1 41.30 -3.63 15.46
CA GLN A 1 41.62 -4.41 14.26
C GLN A 1 40.30 -4.50 13.53
N ASP A 2 40.11 -3.70 12.48
CA ASP A 2 38.81 -3.59 11.82
C ASP A 2 38.67 -4.75 10.82
N ASP A 3 37.69 -5.62 11.08
CA ASP A 3 37.38 -6.78 10.26
C ASP A 3 36.67 -6.33 8.97
N TYR A 4 37.41 -6.30 7.87
CA TYR A 4 36.85 -6.05 6.54
C TYR A 4 36.48 -7.37 5.85
N VAL A 5 35.23 -7.48 5.44
CA VAL A 5 34.73 -8.59 4.62
C VAL A 5 35.05 -8.31 3.15
N ARG A 6 35.61 -9.30 2.44
CA ARG A 6 35.83 -9.19 0.97
C ARG A 6 34.51 -9.29 0.24
N VAL A 7 34.20 -8.28 -0.57
CA VAL A 7 32.98 -8.22 -1.40
C VAL A 7 33.39 -8.21 -2.87
N ARG A 8 32.61 -8.89 -3.73
CA ARG A 8 32.84 -8.89 -5.17
C ARG A 8 32.57 -7.50 -5.73
N LYS A 9 33.43 -7.04 -6.64
CA LYS A 9 33.33 -5.70 -7.25
C LYS A 9 31.95 -5.42 -7.86
N GLN A 10 31.37 -6.40 -8.55
CA GLN A 10 30.02 -6.28 -9.13
C GLN A 10 28.91 -6.06 -8.07
N ASP A 11 29.02 -6.71 -6.90
CA ASP A 11 28.07 -6.55 -5.80
C ASP A 11 28.20 -5.15 -5.17
N LEU A 12 29.43 -4.62 -5.09
CA LEU A 12 29.71 -3.26 -4.63
C LEU A 12 29.23 -2.18 -5.61
N ASP A 13 29.40 -2.40 -6.91
CA ASP A 13 28.96 -1.48 -7.97
C ASP A 13 27.43 -1.43 -8.03
N LYS A 14 26.76 -2.58 -7.86
CA LYS A 14 25.29 -2.67 -7.74
C LYS A 14 24.78 -1.93 -6.50
N LEU A 15 25.37 -2.18 -5.33
CA LEU A 15 25.02 -1.47 -4.09
C LEU A 15 25.24 0.04 -4.21
N THR A 16 26.32 0.46 -4.86
CA THR A 16 26.62 1.88 -5.10
C THR A 16 25.55 2.52 -5.98
N THR A 17 25.12 1.82 -7.04
CA THR A 17 24.04 2.28 -7.93
C THR A 17 22.71 2.37 -7.19
N GLU A 18 22.37 1.38 -6.37
CA GLU A 18 21.16 1.38 -5.54
C GLU A 18 21.17 2.51 -4.49
N VAL A 19 22.32 2.79 -3.87
CA VAL A 19 22.51 3.89 -2.91
C VAL A 19 22.44 5.26 -3.61
N MET A 20 22.99 5.39 -4.83
CA MET A 20 22.88 6.60 -5.63
C MET A 20 21.43 6.88 -6.05
N GLN A 21 20.70 5.85 -6.49
CA GLN A 21 19.27 5.94 -6.78
C GLN A 21 18.44 6.27 -5.55
N LEU A 22 18.73 5.65 -4.39
CA LEU A 22 18.13 6.02 -3.11
C LEU A 22 18.40 7.48 -2.78
N ARG A 23 19.63 7.99 -2.93
CA ARG A 23 19.98 9.38 -2.62
C ARG A 23 19.36 10.41 -3.57
N GLU A 24 19.06 10.03 -4.82
CA GLU A 24 18.36 10.88 -5.79
C GLU A 24 16.83 10.82 -5.63
N PHE A 25 16.30 9.63 -5.29
CA PHE A 25 14.87 9.36 -5.16
C PHE A 25 14.34 9.72 -3.78
N LEU A 26 15.15 9.58 -2.72
CA LEU A 26 14.78 9.92 -1.35
C LEU A 26 14.35 11.37 -1.23
N PRO A 27 15.07 12.41 -1.69
CA PRO A 27 14.59 13.79 -1.63
C PRO A 27 13.35 14.07 -2.49
N ARG A 28 13.10 13.26 -3.54
CA ARG A 28 11.94 13.37 -4.41
C ARG A 28 10.69 12.67 -3.83
N VAL A 29 10.88 11.61 -3.04
CA VAL A 29 9.82 10.87 -2.31
C VAL A 29 9.60 11.46 -0.92
N LEU A 30 10.67 11.78 -0.19
CA LEU A 30 10.73 12.72 0.93
C LEU A 30 10.59 14.15 0.42
N ASN A 31 9.58 14.39 -0.40
CA ASN A 31 9.10 15.74 -0.59
C ASN A 31 8.75 16.32 0.79
N ARG A 32 8.81 17.65 0.93
CA ARG A 32 8.41 18.38 2.16
C ARG A 32 7.14 17.77 2.75
N ASP A 33 6.18 17.40 1.90
CA ASP A 33 4.90 16.80 2.27
C ASP A 33 4.99 15.42 2.94
N LEU A 34 5.88 14.50 2.53
CA LEU A 34 6.05 13.19 3.19
C LEU A 34 6.80 13.34 4.52
N MET A 35 7.80 14.22 4.58
CA MET A 35 8.50 14.54 5.84
C MET A 35 7.60 15.28 6.82
N GLU A 36 6.76 16.17 6.31
CA GLU A 36 5.70 16.86 7.03
C GLU A 36 4.67 15.84 7.54
N ALA A 37 4.24 14.89 6.70
CA ALA A 37 3.30 13.86 7.07
C ALA A 37 3.88 12.88 8.11
N LEU A 38 5.15 12.45 7.95
CA LEU A 38 5.85 11.63 8.95
C LEU A 38 6.08 12.38 10.26
N ARG A 39 6.41 13.68 10.23
CA ARG A 39 6.45 14.53 11.44
C ARG A 39 5.08 14.63 12.10
N LYS A 40 4.02 14.78 11.31
CA LYS A 40 2.63 14.85 11.81
C LYS A 40 2.17 13.52 12.41
N VAL A 41 2.52 12.38 11.81
CA VAL A 41 2.29 11.04 12.39
C VAL A 41 3.08 10.85 13.68
N ARG A 42 4.33 11.31 13.74
CA ARG A 42 5.13 11.25 14.98
C ARG A 42 4.56 12.18 16.06
N ALA A 43 4.09 13.37 15.71
CA ALA A 43 3.41 14.28 16.63
C ALA A 43 2.04 13.73 17.09
N ALA A 44 1.32 13.02 16.21
CA ALA A 44 0.11 12.29 16.54
C ALA A 44 0.37 11.23 17.62
N GLN A 45 1.40 10.41 17.43
CA GLN A 45 1.81 9.39 18.39
C GLN A 45 2.08 9.99 19.78
N THR A 46 2.67 11.19 19.84
CA THR A 46 2.98 11.90 21.10
C THR A 46 1.77 12.59 21.73
N ASN A 47 0.84 13.12 20.91
CA ASN A 47 -0.31 13.92 21.38
C ASN A 47 -1.63 13.16 21.51
N ILE A 48 -1.72 11.89 21.09
CA ILE A 48 -2.87 11.02 21.39
C ILE A 48 -3.09 10.89 22.93
N ALA A 49 -2.07 11.18 23.74
CA ALA A 49 -2.18 11.30 25.19
C ALA A 49 -2.83 12.61 25.69
N ALA A 50 -3.05 13.64 24.85
CA ALA A 50 -3.46 14.97 25.29
C ALA A 50 -4.47 15.66 24.34
N VAL A 51 -5.75 15.53 24.68
CA VAL A 51 -6.86 16.48 24.41
C VAL A 51 -7.50 16.48 23.00
N THR A 52 -8.80 16.80 23.01
CA THR A 52 -9.82 16.73 21.95
C THR A 52 -9.51 17.48 20.65
N CYS A 53 -8.75 18.58 20.68
CA CYS A 53 -8.34 19.34 19.48
C CYS A 53 -7.31 18.61 18.60
N GLY A 54 -6.55 17.67 19.18
CA GLY A 54 -5.72 16.74 18.43
C GLY A 54 -6.55 15.86 17.50
N ARG A 55 -7.78 15.49 17.88
CA ARG A 55 -8.60 14.56 17.09
C ARG A 55 -9.08 15.14 15.76
N ASP A 56 -9.39 16.43 15.68
CA ASP A 56 -9.86 17.06 14.42
C ASP A 56 -8.69 17.35 13.47
N PHE A 57 -7.53 17.74 14.02
CA PHE A 57 -6.30 17.83 13.25
C PHE A 57 -5.83 16.46 12.77
N LEU A 58 -5.93 15.41 13.60
CA LEU A 58 -5.62 14.03 13.22
C LEU A 58 -6.62 13.49 12.20
N SER A 59 -7.90 13.79 12.34
CA SER A 59 -8.91 13.42 11.35
C SER A 59 -8.60 14.09 10.01
N SER A 60 -8.43 15.40 9.95
CA SER A 60 -8.11 16.11 8.68
C SER A 60 -6.74 15.75 8.10
N SER A 61 -5.70 15.62 8.92
CA SER A 61 -4.35 15.23 8.48
C SER A 61 -4.24 13.75 8.11
N ALA A 62 -5.06 12.86 8.69
CA ALA A 62 -5.16 11.47 8.28
C ALA A 62 -5.69 11.37 6.85
N HIS A 63 -6.72 12.14 6.47
CA HIS A 63 -7.21 12.16 5.08
C HIS A 63 -6.13 12.62 4.10
N ALA A 64 -5.43 13.70 4.41
CA ALA A 64 -4.34 14.21 3.57
C ALA A 64 -3.19 13.19 3.45
N LEU A 65 -2.85 12.50 4.55
CA LEU A 65 -1.86 11.43 4.56
C LEU A 65 -2.30 10.26 3.70
N LEU A 66 -3.51 9.72 3.90
CA LEU A 66 -4.03 8.58 3.14
C LEU A 66 -4.04 8.86 1.64
N LYS A 67 -4.50 10.06 1.25
CA LYS A 67 -4.46 10.52 -0.14
C LYS A 67 -3.04 10.59 -0.70
N THR A 68 -2.10 11.08 0.11
CA THR A 68 -0.68 11.12 -0.27
C THR A 68 -0.11 9.71 -0.44
N LEU A 69 -0.48 8.76 0.45
CA LEU A 69 -0.06 7.37 0.34
C LEU A 69 -0.59 6.72 -0.94
N MET A 70 -1.89 6.87 -1.24
CA MET A 70 -2.48 6.31 -2.46
C MET A 70 -1.87 6.92 -3.73
N LYS A 71 -1.70 8.24 -3.79
CA LYS A 71 -1.03 8.90 -4.93
C LYS A 71 0.41 8.44 -5.10
N LEU A 72 1.15 8.29 -4.00
CA LEU A 72 2.53 7.82 -4.06
C LEU A 72 2.57 6.36 -4.55
N LEU A 73 1.71 5.48 -4.04
CA LEU A 73 1.59 4.10 -4.54
C LEU A 73 1.26 4.05 -6.04
N GLN A 74 0.38 4.94 -6.51
CA GLN A 74 -0.02 5.00 -7.92
C GLN A 74 1.14 5.35 -8.87
N VAL A 75 2.05 6.24 -8.45
CA VAL A 75 3.18 6.69 -9.30
C VAL A 75 4.43 5.82 -9.17
N MET A 76 4.48 4.92 -8.19
CA MET A 76 5.62 4.04 -7.99
C MET A 76 5.62 2.92 -9.02
N LYS A 77 6.75 2.75 -9.73
CA LYS A 77 6.92 1.69 -10.72
C LYS A 77 6.88 0.28 -10.07
N PRO A 78 6.29 -0.73 -10.72
CA PRO A 78 6.34 -2.13 -10.28
C PRO A 78 7.76 -2.60 -9.95
N GLY A 79 7.92 -3.42 -8.90
CA GLY A 79 9.19 -3.98 -8.47
C GLY A 79 10.16 -3.01 -7.78
N ILE A 80 9.84 -1.72 -7.74
CA ILE A 80 10.68 -0.70 -7.10
C ILE A 80 10.15 -0.37 -5.69
N PHE A 81 11.05 -0.38 -4.69
CA PHE A 81 10.77 -0.11 -3.27
C PHE A 81 9.64 -0.96 -2.66
N PRO A 82 9.66 -2.30 -2.79
CA PRO A 82 8.59 -3.16 -2.28
C PRO A 82 8.34 -2.96 -0.77
N ARG A 83 9.38 -2.80 0.04
CA ARG A 83 9.26 -2.52 1.48
C ARG A 83 8.49 -1.25 1.80
N LEU A 84 8.66 -0.19 1.01
CA LEU A 84 7.92 1.06 1.22
C LEU A 84 6.46 0.87 0.83
N LYS A 85 6.18 0.21 -0.30
CA LYS A 85 4.81 -0.10 -0.73
C LYS A 85 4.09 -0.94 0.31
N VAL A 86 4.73 -1.98 0.84
CA VAL A 86 4.19 -2.83 1.91
C VAL A 86 3.86 -2.00 3.15
N LEU A 87 4.75 -1.11 3.59
CA LEU A 87 4.48 -0.24 4.75
C LEU A 87 3.24 0.64 4.53
N MET A 88 3.09 1.21 3.33
CA MET A 88 1.95 2.05 2.98
C MET A 88 0.65 1.24 2.88
N LEU A 89 0.71 0.03 2.30
CA LEU A 89 -0.42 -0.89 2.22
C LEU A 89 -0.86 -1.39 3.60
N MET A 90 0.09 -1.69 4.50
CA MET A 90 -0.22 -2.02 5.88
C MET A 90 -0.90 -0.85 6.60
N ALA A 91 -0.46 0.39 6.35
CA ALA A 91 -1.12 1.57 6.92
C ALA A 91 -2.56 1.74 6.38
N LEU A 92 -2.76 1.57 5.07
CA LEU A 92 -4.08 1.62 4.45
C LEU A 92 -5.00 0.51 4.97
N TYR A 93 -4.50 -0.72 5.08
CA TYR A 93 -5.24 -1.85 5.64
C TYR A 93 -5.61 -1.61 7.11
N ASN A 94 -4.69 -1.11 7.93
CA ASN A 94 -5.00 -0.81 9.33
C ASN A 94 -6.12 0.24 9.47
N VAL A 95 -6.20 1.20 8.55
CA VAL A 95 -7.28 2.18 8.52
C VAL A 95 -8.59 1.56 8.03
N SER A 96 -8.53 0.65 7.07
CA SER A 96 -9.68 -0.02 6.47
C SER A 96 -10.41 -0.98 7.44
N ILE A 97 -9.77 -1.38 8.55
CA ILE A 97 -10.41 -2.15 9.63
C ILE A 97 -11.61 -1.41 10.26
N SER A 98 -11.65 -0.07 10.19
CA SER A 98 -12.78 0.72 10.69
C SER A 98 -13.71 1.17 9.56
N VAL A 99 -15.03 1.10 9.77
CA VAL A 99 -16.03 1.57 8.79
C VAL A 99 -15.76 2.99 8.31
N LYS A 100 -15.42 3.90 9.24
CA LYS A 100 -15.07 5.28 8.90
C LYS A 100 -13.84 5.33 7.99
N GLY A 101 -12.76 4.62 8.32
CA GLY A 101 -11.54 4.60 7.51
C GLY A 101 -11.76 3.97 6.14
N LEU A 102 -12.54 2.90 6.08
CA LEU A 102 -12.91 2.20 4.86
C LEU A 102 -13.69 3.11 3.90
N LYS A 103 -14.68 3.87 4.39
CA LYS A 103 -15.39 4.88 3.60
C LYS A 103 -14.44 5.89 2.95
N HIS A 104 -13.53 6.46 3.74
CA HIS A 104 -12.59 7.46 3.20
C HIS A 104 -11.60 6.89 2.17
N ILE A 105 -11.18 5.63 2.33
CA ILE A 105 -10.36 4.95 1.33
C ILE A 105 -11.16 4.72 0.04
N SER A 106 -12.41 4.29 0.18
CA SER A 106 -13.29 3.93 -0.94
C SER A 106 -13.78 5.14 -1.74
N GLU A 107 -13.89 6.31 -1.11
CA GLU A 107 -14.17 7.58 -1.79
C GLU A 107 -13.00 8.10 -2.64
N SER A 108 -11.79 7.55 -2.46
CA SER A 108 -10.62 7.97 -3.23
C SER A 108 -10.65 7.36 -4.64
N PRO A 109 -10.66 8.17 -5.72
CA PRO A 109 -10.68 7.63 -7.08
C PRO A 109 -9.41 6.84 -7.44
N GLU A 110 -8.34 7.00 -6.68
CA GLU A 110 -7.07 6.30 -6.88
C GLU A 110 -7.08 4.85 -6.35
N ILE A 111 -8.04 4.44 -5.49
CA ILE A 111 -7.96 3.15 -4.78
C ILE A 111 -7.95 1.94 -5.72
N ILE A 112 -8.89 1.87 -6.68
CA ILE A 112 -8.98 0.77 -7.62
C ILE A 112 -7.75 0.74 -8.57
N PRO A 113 -7.36 1.86 -9.23
CA PRO A 113 -6.14 1.88 -10.02
C PRO A 113 -4.89 1.45 -9.25
N VAL A 114 -4.77 1.86 -7.98
CA VAL A 114 -3.66 1.47 -7.10
C VAL A 114 -3.68 -0.03 -6.82
N ILE A 115 -4.84 -0.62 -6.52
CA ILE A 115 -4.95 -2.07 -6.32
C ILE A 115 -4.54 -2.81 -7.60
N TRP A 116 -5.04 -2.40 -8.76
CA TRP A 116 -4.68 -3.04 -10.02
C TRP A 116 -3.19 -3.01 -10.33
N THR A 117 -2.53 -1.87 -10.12
CA THR A 117 -1.09 -1.76 -10.39
C THR A 117 -0.27 -2.60 -9.41
N LEU A 118 -0.68 -2.66 -8.14
CA LEU A 118 0.04 -3.40 -7.10
C LEU A 118 -0.19 -4.91 -7.16
N LEU A 119 -1.30 -5.38 -7.73
CA LEU A 119 -1.48 -6.82 -8.00
C LEU A 119 -0.49 -7.33 -9.04
N ASP A 120 0.00 -6.46 -9.93
CA ASP A 120 1.02 -6.76 -10.94
C ASP A 120 2.43 -6.26 -10.52
N ASP A 121 2.69 -6.03 -9.23
CA ASP A 121 3.96 -5.45 -8.78
C ASP A 121 5.17 -6.35 -9.05
N GLY A 122 4.96 -7.67 -9.09
CA GLY A 122 5.99 -8.70 -9.21
C GLY A 122 6.64 -9.10 -7.89
N ASP A 123 6.57 -8.24 -6.86
CA ASP A 123 6.95 -8.58 -5.50
C ASP A 123 5.78 -9.26 -4.75
N TRP A 124 6.01 -10.47 -4.24
CA TRP A 124 4.95 -11.28 -3.65
C TRP A 124 4.34 -10.65 -2.39
N GLU A 125 5.12 -9.88 -1.63
CA GLU A 125 4.67 -9.27 -0.39
C GLU A 125 3.78 -8.06 -0.69
N VAL A 126 4.16 -7.27 -1.70
CA VAL A 126 3.31 -6.18 -2.22
C VAL A 126 1.97 -6.72 -2.71
N CYS A 127 1.98 -7.77 -3.56
CA CYS A 127 0.76 -8.39 -4.07
C CYS A 127 -0.12 -8.91 -2.92
N LEU A 128 0.48 -9.56 -1.91
CA LEU A 128 -0.25 -10.08 -0.75
C LEU A 128 -0.93 -8.96 0.05
N HIS A 129 -0.24 -7.86 0.30
CA HIS A 129 -0.81 -6.73 1.03
C HIS A 129 -1.86 -5.96 0.22
N ALA A 130 -1.71 -5.92 -1.11
CA ALA A 130 -2.74 -5.40 -2.00
C ALA A 130 -4.02 -6.25 -1.94
N LEU A 131 -3.89 -7.59 -1.96
CA LEU A 131 -5.04 -8.49 -1.79
C LEU A 131 -5.73 -8.31 -0.45
N ARG A 132 -4.97 -8.19 0.66
CA ARG A 132 -5.56 -7.95 1.98
C ARG A 132 -6.36 -6.64 2.05
N LEU A 133 -5.87 -5.59 1.40
CA LEU A 133 -6.59 -4.33 1.30
C LEU A 133 -7.86 -4.51 0.45
N LEU A 134 -7.77 -5.18 -0.70
CA LEU A 134 -8.92 -5.49 -1.54
C LEU A 134 -9.98 -6.28 -0.76
N GLN A 135 -9.58 -7.34 -0.05
CA GLN A 135 -10.47 -8.13 0.80
C GLN A 135 -11.21 -7.26 1.80
N SER A 136 -10.55 -6.29 2.44
CA SER A 136 -11.23 -5.36 3.36
C SER A 136 -12.31 -4.49 2.70
N LEU A 137 -12.16 -4.16 1.41
CA LEU A 137 -13.17 -3.44 0.62
C LEU A 137 -14.36 -4.34 0.25
N LEU A 138 -14.15 -5.65 0.16
CA LEU A 138 -15.20 -6.61 -0.20
C LEU A 138 -16.16 -6.95 0.95
N VAL A 139 -15.80 -6.63 2.19
CA VAL A 139 -16.60 -7.00 3.37
C VAL A 139 -17.80 -6.07 3.59
N GLU A 140 -17.71 -4.80 3.18
CA GLU A 140 -18.70 -3.78 3.53
C GLU A 140 -19.65 -3.46 2.36
N GLU A 141 -20.94 -3.69 2.55
CA GLU A 141 -21.97 -3.54 1.50
C GLU A 141 -22.03 -2.12 0.92
N GLU A 142 -21.88 -1.09 1.76
CA GLU A 142 -21.88 0.30 1.29
C GLU A 142 -20.69 0.60 0.35
N VAL A 143 -19.55 -0.04 0.60
CA VAL A 143 -18.34 0.08 -0.23
C VAL A 143 -18.51 -0.69 -1.53
N LEU A 144 -19.11 -1.87 -1.48
CA LEU A 144 -19.50 -2.63 -2.67
C LEU A 144 -20.45 -1.83 -3.55
N PHE A 145 -21.41 -1.11 -2.98
CA PHE A 145 -22.29 -0.24 -3.76
C PHE A 145 -21.53 0.91 -4.43
N LEU A 146 -20.54 1.49 -3.74
CA LEU A 146 -19.73 2.60 -4.25
C LEU A 146 -18.75 2.15 -5.36
N LEU A 147 -18.11 1.00 -5.18
CA LEU A 147 -17.03 0.49 -6.05
C LEU A 147 -17.49 -0.62 -7.00
N GLY A 148 -18.75 -1.04 -6.95
CA GLY A 148 -19.24 -2.28 -7.52
C GLY A 148 -18.94 -2.46 -9.00
N SER A 149 -19.08 -1.41 -9.81
CA SER A 149 -18.75 -1.47 -11.25
C SER A 149 -17.26 -1.76 -11.51
N SER A 150 -16.38 -1.30 -10.63
CA SER A 150 -14.93 -1.52 -10.71
C SER A 150 -14.51 -2.87 -10.12
N LEU A 151 -15.22 -3.34 -9.09
CA LEU A 151 -14.97 -4.65 -8.46
C LEU A 151 -15.48 -5.82 -9.31
N LEU A 152 -16.53 -5.59 -10.11
CA LEU A 152 -17.06 -6.55 -11.08
C LEU A 152 -16.28 -6.56 -12.41
N ASP A 153 -15.22 -5.76 -12.54
CA ASP A 153 -14.41 -5.73 -13.74
C ASP A 153 -13.69 -7.10 -13.96
N PRO A 154 -13.90 -7.75 -15.12
CA PRO A 154 -13.24 -9.01 -15.45
C PRO A 154 -11.71 -8.97 -15.40
N GLU A 155 -11.11 -7.80 -15.64
CA GLU A 155 -9.67 -7.59 -15.57
C GLU A 155 -9.15 -7.70 -14.12
N LEU A 156 -9.94 -7.27 -13.13
CA LEU A 156 -9.60 -7.47 -11.72
C LEU A 156 -9.54 -8.96 -11.38
N GLN A 157 -10.56 -9.72 -11.78
CA GLN A 157 -10.60 -11.16 -11.55
C GLN A 157 -9.46 -11.88 -12.26
N THR A 158 -9.11 -11.45 -13.47
CA THR A 158 -7.98 -12.02 -14.22
C THR A 158 -6.65 -11.76 -13.51
N ARG A 159 -6.44 -10.55 -12.95
CA ARG A 159 -5.26 -10.21 -12.14
C ARG A 159 -5.15 -11.08 -10.89
N VAL A 160 -6.21 -11.18 -10.11
CA VAL A 160 -6.25 -12.02 -8.90
C VAL A 160 -6.07 -13.51 -9.27
N GLY A 161 -6.69 -13.95 -10.37
CA GLY A 161 -6.58 -15.31 -10.89
C GLY A 161 -5.14 -15.74 -11.18
N ARG A 162 -4.31 -14.85 -11.74
CA ARG A 162 -2.87 -15.14 -11.95
C ARG A 162 -2.13 -15.42 -10.65
N LEU A 163 -2.50 -14.76 -9.55
CA LEU A 163 -1.84 -14.89 -8.25
C LEU A 163 -2.21 -16.20 -7.53
N THR A 164 -3.29 -16.88 -7.93
CA THR A 164 -3.67 -18.21 -7.40
C THR A 164 -2.65 -19.30 -7.72
N SER A 165 -1.75 -19.05 -8.68
CA SER A 165 -0.65 -19.95 -9.05
C SER A 165 0.70 -19.50 -8.48
N ALA A 166 0.73 -18.53 -7.56
CA ALA A 166 1.96 -18.02 -6.98
C ALA A 166 2.74 -19.08 -6.19
N ALA A 167 4.07 -19.04 -6.29
CA ALA A 167 4.97 -19.93 -5.55
C ALA A 167 4.86 -19.74 -4.02
N ASN A 168 4.58 -18.50 -3.57
CA ASN A 168 4.38 -18.21 -2.16
C ASN A 168 2.99 -18.69 -1.70
N ALA A 169 2.96 -19.55 -0.69
CA ALA A 169 1.72 -20.16 -0.19
C ALA A 169 0.73 -19.15 0.38
N ASN A 170 1.19 -18.13 1.11
CA ASN A 170 0.32 -17.12 1.73
C ASN A 170 -0.34 -16.26 0.66
N LEU A 171 0.43 -15.82 -0.34
CA LEU A 171 -0.09 -15.07 -1.49
C LEU A 171 -1.14 -15.89 -2.26
N ARG A 172 -0.81 -17.15 -2.56
CA ARG A 172 -1.71 -18.06 -3.27
C ARG A 172 -3.05 -18.26 -2.55
N LEU A 173 -3.01 -18.54 -1.24
CA LEU A 173 -4.23 -18.73 -0.44
C LEU A 173 -5.08 -17.45 -0.38
N ALA A 174 -4.44 -16.30 -0.16
CA ALA A 174 -5.13 -15.02 -0.16
C ALA A 174 -5.78 -14.73 -1.52
N ALA A 175 -5.09 -15.03 -2.62
CA ALA A 175 -5.61 -14.83 -3.97
C ALA A 175 -6.80 -15.76 -4.27
N GLN A 176 -6.74 -17.03 -3.85
CA GLN A 176 -7.84 -17.98 -4.00
C GLN A 176 -9.09 -17.50 -3.28
N GLN A 177 -8.96 -17.13 -2.00
CA GLN A 177 -10.08 -16.59 -1.23
C GLN A 177 -10.65 -15.32 -1.86
N THR A 178 -9.78 -14.37 -2.25
CA THR A 178 -10.22 -13.12 -2.87
C THR A 178 -10.95 -13.37 -4.20
N LEU A 179 -10.51 -14.36 -4.98
CA LEU A 179 -11.17 -14.70 -6.24
C LEU A 179 -12.57 -15.29 -6.01
N GLU A 180 -12.72 -16.15 -5.02
CA GLU A 180 -14.02 -16.70 -4.61
C GLU A 180 -14.96 -15.57 -4.17
N ASP A 181 -14.46 -14.64 -3.34
CA ASP A 181 -15.22 -13.49 -2.86
C ASP A 181 -15.69 -12.61 -4.04
N LEU A 182 -14.82 -12.33 -5.01
CA LEU A 182 -15.17 -11.55 -6.21
C LEU A 182 -16.18 -12.26 -7.13
N GLN A 183 -16.12 -13.58 -7.23
CA GLN A 183 -17.07 -14.38 -8.01
C GLN A 183 -18.45 -14.43 -7.34
N ALA A 184 -18.50 -14.40 -6.00
CA ALA A 184 -19.75 -14.36 -5.25
C ALA A 184 -20.51 -13.03 -5.38
N LEU A 185 -19.87 -11.97 -5.90
CA LEU A 185 -20.51 -10.67 -6.18
C LEU A 185 -21.31 -10.63 -7.49
N GLN A 186 -21.17 -11.64 -8.35
CA GLN A 186 -21.85 -11.76 -9.65
C GLN A 186 -23.23 -12.40 -9.51
#